data_AF-A0A135LZD3-F1
#
_entry.id   AF-A0A135LZD3-F1
#
_cell.length_a   1.000
_cell.length_b   1.000
_cell.length_c   1.000
_cell.angle_alpha   90.00
_cell.angle_beta   90.00
_cell.angle_gamma   90.00
#
_symmetry.space_group_name_H-M   'P 1'
#
loop_
_entity.id
_entity.type
_entity.pdbx_description
1 polymer ?
#
loop_
_entity_poly.entity_id
_entity_poly.type
_entity_poly.pdbx_seq_one_letter_code
_entity_poly.pdbx_strand_id
1 'polypeptide(L)'
;MGLSPALLLKIDQVAELAWACDNDNIKINRKDVAQLKNDLDSLQQRIPTEHIDPNMECAAIAEANRLGALLLLYEICSTKAPIDRSGIPTLESEEKNVYVERILTLLLEKKTNIMRTAVTPLWPLFLAGCCAHREEERVIVLQLFRELESIRRFGNITPAIEVVEMVWRQRDLSVQDERKLQKRLNPQRQKDPLRETRFSWEHAMVMLGDWKLSLT
;
A
#
# COMPACT_ATOMS: atom_id res chain seq x y z
N MET A 1 14.70 16.74 -0.46
CA MET A 1 14.11 15.41 -0.76
C MET A 1 14.48 14.49 0.39
N GLY A 2 13.49 13.79 0.96
CA GLY A 2 13.67 12.99 2.18
C GLY A 2 14.16 11.55 1.95
N LEU A 3 14.37 11.12 0.70
CA LEU A 3 14.70 9.74 0.36
C LEU A 3 16.17 9.60 -0.02
N SER A 4 16.83 8.52 0.43
CA SER A 4 18.19 8.21 -0.02
C SER A 4 18.20 7.71 -1.47
N PRO A 5 19.28 7.93 -2.24
CA PRO A 5 19.38 7.42 -3.62
C PRO A 5 19.19 5.90 -3.71
N ALA A 6 19.68 5.16 -2.71
CA ALA A 6 19.49 3.72 -2.63
C ALA A 6 18.00 3.36 -2.47
N LEU A 7 17.26 4.07 -1.62
CA LEU A 7 15.83 3.84 -1.43
C LEU A 7 15.04 4.16 -2.71
N LEU A 8 15.33 5.29 -3.37
CA LEU A 8 14.69 5.65 -4.63
C LEU A 8 14.86 4.56 -5.69
N LEU A 9 16.08 4.07 -5.87
CA LEU A 9 16.36 2.99 -6.81
C LEU A 9 15.59 1.71 -6.48
N LYS A 10 15.39 1.39 -5.18
CA LYS A 10 14.56 0.25 -4.79
C LYS A 10 13.08 0.47 -5.04
N ILE A 11 12.57 1.67 -4.80
CA ILE A 11 11.17 2.03 -5.12
C ILE A 11 10.92 1.91 -6.62
N ASP A 12 11.83 2.42 -7.45
CA ASP A 12 11.73 2.32 -8.90
C ASP A 12 11.75 0.85 -9.36
N GLN A 13 12.62 0.02 -8.79
CA GLN A 13 12.64 -1.43 -9.07
C GLN A 13 11.32 -2.14 -8.71
N VAL A 14 10.70 -1.78 -7.57
CA VAL A 14 9.37 -2.30 -7.20
C VAL A 14 8.30 -1.82 -8.19
N ALA A 15 8.35 -0.54 -8.60
CA ALA A 15 7.41 0.01 -9.55
C ALA A 15 7.53 -0.68 -10.93
N GLU A 16 8.74 -0.82 -11.47
CA GLU A 16 8.98 -1.55 -12.71
C GLU A 16 8.44 -2.99 -12.63
N LEU A 17 8.64 -3.68 -11.52
CA LEU A 17 8.07 -5.03 -11.32
C LEU A 17 6.52 -5.03 -11.31
N ALA A 18 5.90 -3.96 -10.79
CA ALA A 18 4.45 -3.79 -10.84
C ALA A 18 3.96 -3.68 -12.29
N TRP A 19 4.66 -2.88 -13.11
CA TRP A 19 4.26 -2.46 -14.45
C TRP A 19 4.79 -3.32 -15.61
N ALA A 20 5.80 -4.18 -15.39
CA ALA A 20 6.40 -5.01 -16.44
C ALA A 20 5.45 -6.02 -17.12
N CYS A 21 4.18 -6.12 -16.73
CA CYS A 21 3.27 -7.19 -17.17
C CYS A 21 2.27 -6.81 -18.28
N ASP A 22 2.43 -5.68 -18.97
CA ASP A 22 1.52 -5.29 -20.06
C ASP A 22 1.70 -6.12 -21.34
N ASN A 23 2.78 -6.90 -21.47
CA ASN A 23 3.00 -7.79 -22.61
C ASN A 23 3.35 -9.21 -22.14
N ASP A 24 2.43 -10.15 -22.38
CA ASP A 24 2.58 -11.60 -22.34
C ASP A 24 3.30 -12.24 -21.13
N ASN A 25 2.50 -12.74 -20.19
CA ASN A 25 2.83 -13.90 -19.34
C ASN A 25 4.21 -13.88 -18.63
N ILE A 26 4.69 -12.70 -18.26
CA ILE A 26 5.92 -12.56 -17.48
C ILE A 26 5.67 -13.14 -16.09
N LYS A 27 6.18 -14.35 -15.87
CA LYS A 27 6.27 -14.95 -14.55
C LYS A 27 7.19 -14.07 -13.72
N ILE A 28 6.66 -13.46 -12.66
CA ILE A 28 7.49 -12.80 -11.65
C ILE A 28 8.57 -13.78 -11.19
N ASN A 29 9.83 -13.41 -11.38
CA ASN A 29 10.95 -14.20 -10.92
C ASN A 29 11.03 -14.09 -9.40
N ARG A 30 10.73 -15.20 -8.71
CA ARG A 30 10.73 -15.28 -7.24
C ARG A 30 12.09 -14.91 -6.62
N LYS A 31 13.20 -15.15 -7.33
CA LYS A 31 14.54 -14.77 -6.85
C LYS A 31 14.71 -13.26 -6.80
N ASP A 32 14.22 -12.56 -7.82
CA ASP A 32 14.34 -11.11 -7.92
C ASP A 32 13.48 -10.42 -6.84
N VAL A 33 12.27 -10.94 -6.59
CA VAL A 33 11.41 -10.50 -5.47
C VAL A 33 12.09 -10.70 -4.13
N ALA A 34 12.64 -11.90 -3.87
CA ALA A 34 13.28 -12.22 -2.60
C ALA A 34 14.52 -11.33 -2.37
N GLN A 35 15.30 -11.08 -3.42
CA GLN A 35 16.44 -10.15 -3.36
C GLN A 35 15.97 -8.73 -3.06
N LEU A 36 14.94 -8.25 -3.74
CA LEU A 36 14.41 -6.90 -3.55
C LEU A 36 13.84 -6.70 -2.14
N LYS A 37 13.15 -7.72 -1.59
CA LYS A 37 12.71 -7.74 -0.19
C LYS A 37 13.90 -7.64 0.77
N ASN A 38 14.91 -8.50 0.61
CA ASN A 38 16.10 -8.50 1.48
C ASN A 38 16.86 -7.17 1.41
N ASP A 39 16.98 -6.60 0.22
CA ASP A 39 17.62 -5.30 0.03
C ASP A 39 16.83 -4.19 0.74
N LEU A 40 15.50 -4.19 0.64
CA LEU A 40 14.64 -3.24 1.35
C LEU A 40 14.68 -3.45 2.87
N ASP A 41 14.70 -4.68 3.36
CA ASP A 41 14.75 -4.99 4.80
C ASP A 41 16.10 -4.63 5.44
N SER A 42 17.20 -4.82 4.72
CA SER A 42 18.54 -4.44 5.16
C SER A 42 18.81 -2.94 5.08
N LEU A 43 17.99 -2.19 4.33
CA LEU A 43 18.14 -0.75 4.16
C LEU A 43 17.71 0.01 5.42
N GLN A 44 18.68 0.53 6.16
CA GLN A 44 18.42 1.22 7.42
C GLN A 44 18.10 2.70 7.20
N GLN A 45 16.82 3.07 7.37
CA GLN A 45 16.39 4.47 7.45
C GLN A 45 16.46 4.91 8.91
N ARG A 46 17.69 5.16 9.41
CA ARG A 46 17.86 5.54 10.83
C ARG A 46 17.45 6.98 11.07
N ILE A 47 16.71 7.20 12.16
CA ILE A 47 16.55 8.50 12.80
C ILE A 47 17.82 8.72 13.66
N PRO A 48 18.59 9.81 13.48
CA PRO A 48 19.72 10.10 14.35
C PRO A 48 19.22 10.33 15.79
N THR A 49 19.70 9.55 16.75
CA THR A 49 19.13 9.50 18.11
C THR A 49 19.58 10.65 19.02
N GLU A 50 20.43 11.58 18.59
CA GLU A 50 21.15 12.40 19.58
C GLU A 50 20.92 13.90 19.59
N HIS A 51 20.44 14.58 18.55
CA HIS A 51 20.08 16.00 18.66
C HIS A 51 18.87 16.27 17.78
N ILE A 52 17.93 17.10 18.25
CA ILE A 52 16.77 17.56 17.47
C ILE A 52 17.32 18.35 16.28
N ASP A 53 17.54 17.63 15.19
CA ASP A 53 18.02 18.12 13.90
C ASP A 53 16.79 18.25 12.97
N PRO A 54 16.65 19.35 12.20
CA PRO A 54 15.70 19.45 11.09
C PRO A 54 15.71 18.28 10.08
N ASN A 55 16.67 17.36 10.14
CA ASN A 55 16.69 16.10 9.37
C ASN A 55 15.86 14.93 9.96
N MET A 56 15.20 15.08 11.12
CA MET A 56 14.38 14.03 11.75
C MET A 56 13.13 13.65 10.93
N GLU A 57 12.61 14.59 10.13
CA GLU A 57 11.44 14.40 9.25
C GLU A 57 11.78 13.53 8.04
N CYS A 58 12.95 13.75 7.45
CA CYS A 58 13.42 13.00 6.27
C CYS A 58 13.54 11.51 6.57
N ALA A 59 14.09 11.13 7.73
CA ALA A 59 14.22 9.72 8.11
C ALA A 59 12.86 9.02 8.28
N ALA A 60 11.88 9.69 8.89
CA ALA A 60 10.53 9.15 9.04
C ALA A 60 9.83 9.01 7.68
N ILE A 61 9.97 10.00 6.81
CA ILE A 61 9.44 9.95 5.44
C ILE A 61 10.12 8.81 4.65
N ALA A 62 11.43 8.65 4.77
CA ALA A 62 12.17 7.57 4.11
C ALA A 62 11.75 6.19 4.62
N GLU A 63 11.60 6.03 5.93
CA GLU A 63 11.12 4.77 6.50
C GLU A 63 9.69 4.47 6.07
N ALA A 64 8.79 5.46 6.06
CA ALA A 64 7.43 5.28 5.55
C ALA A 64 7.44 4.83 4.08
N ASN A 65 8.28 5.44 3.23
CA ASN A 65 8.40 5.05 1.82
C ASN A 65 9.04 3.67 1.64
N ARG A 66 10.01 3.29 2.46
CA ARG A 66 10.59 1.94 2.47
C ARG A 66 9.54 0.88 2.83
N LEU A 67 8.74 1.14 3.86
CA LEU A 67 7.64 0.27 4.26
C LEU A 67 6.55 0.21 3.18
N GLY A 68 6.23 1.34 2.54
CA GLY A 68 5.30 1.40 1.41
C GLY A 68 5.77 0.56 0.22
N ALA A 69 7.07 0.57 -0.09
CA ALA A 69 7.66 -0.26 -1.13
C ALA A 69 7.57 -1.76 -0.80
N LEU A 70 7.85 -2.16 0.44
CA LEU A 70 7.66 -3.53 0.91
C LEU A 70 6.19 -3.97 0.83
N LEU A 71 5.27 -3.09 1.20
CA LEU A 71 3.83 -3.35 1.13
C LEU A 71 3.36 -3.51 -0.33
N LEU A 72 3.84 -2.66 -1.25
CA LEU A 72 3.53 -2.81 -2.68
C LEU A 72 4.11 -4.10 -3.25
N LEU A 73 5.35 -4.46 -2.88
CA LEU A 73 5.98 -5.71 -3.29
C LEU A 73 5.16 -6.93 -2.85
N TYR A 74 4.60 -6.88 -1.63
CA TYR A 74 3.68 -7.90 -1.13
C TYR A 74 2.42 -8.00 -2.01
N GLU A 75 1.77 -6.87 -2.30
CA GLU A 75 0.57 -6.83 -3.13
C GLU A 75 0.82 -7.39 -4.54
N ILE A 76 1.94 -7.02 -5.18
CA ILE A 76 2.36 -7.57 -6.48
C ILE A 76 2.45 -9.10 -6.44
N CYS A 77 2.99 -9.66 -5.35
CA CYS A 77 3.12 -11.10 -5.17
C CYS A 77 1.77 -11.77 -4.93
N SER A 78 0.90 -11.15 -4.13
CA SER A 78 -0.43 -11.69 -3.81
C SER A 78 -1.34 -11.76 -5.06
N THR A 79 -1.27 -10.75 -5.93
CA THR A 79 -2.10 -10.68 -7.14
C THR A 79 -1.64 -11.65 -8.24
N LYS A 80 -0.34 -11.96 -8.30
CA LYS A 80 0.28 -12.78 -9.37
C LYS A 80 0.68 -14.19 -8.93
N ALA A 81 0.44 -14.56 -7.66
CA ALA A 81 0.70 -15.91 -7.18
C ALA A 81 -0.23 -16.92 -7.90
N PRO A 82 0.31 -17.93 -8.61
CA PRO A 82 -0.52 -18.98 -9.18
C PRO A 82 -1.23 -19.74 -8.05
N ILE A 83 -2.50 -20.07 -8.27
CA ILE A 83 -3.40 -20.77 -7.33
C ILE A 83 -2.88 -22.17 -6.92
N ASP A 84 -1.80 -22.65 -7.55
CA ASP A 84 -1.14 -23.92 -7.19
C ASP A 84 -0.43 -23.83 -5.84
N ARG A 85 -1.18 -24.28 -4.83
CA ARG A 85 -0.75 -24.62 -3.47
C ARG A 85 0.38 -25.66 -3.47
N SER A 86 1.61 -25.23 -3.74
CA SER A 86 2.81 -26.03 -3.47
C SER A 86 3.83 -25.26 -2.63
N GLY A 87 3.68 -25.40 -1.31
CA GLY A 87 4.76 -25.71 -0.36
C GLY A 87 5.98 -24.79 -0.21
N ILE A 88 5.94 -23.52 -0.60
CA ILE A 88 7.08 -22.59 -0.47
C ILE A 88 6.60 -21.32 0.26
N PRO A 89 7.41 -20.67 1.12
CA PRO A 89 6.98 -19.51 1.91
C PRO A 89 6.51 -18.43 0.94
N THR A 90 5.19 -18.36 0.81
CA THR A 90 4.52 -17.22 0.21
C THR A 90 4.74 -16.13 1.22
N LEU A 91 5.19 -14.93 0.82
CA LEU A 91 5.14 -13.76 1.71
C LEU A 91 3.80 -13.84 2.46
N GLU A 92 3.86 -14.03 3.77
CA GLU A 92 2.68 -14.46 4.52
C GLU A 92 1.77 -13.26 4.75
N SER A 93 0.45 -13.47 4.74
CA SER A 93 -0.52 -12.40 5.01
C SER A 93 -0.23 -11.64 6.30
N GLU A 94 0.45 -12.29 7.24
CA GLU A 94 0.91 -11.70 8.49
C GLU A 94 2.02 -10.65 8.29
N GLU A 95 2.97 -10.86 7.36
CA GLU A 95 4.03 -9.88 7.06
C GLU A 95 3.45 -8.58 6.51
N LYS A 96 2.40 -8.69 5.67
CA LYS A 96 1.67 -7.52 5.15
C LYS A 96 1.09 -6.66 6.27
N ASN A 97 0.41 -7.30 7.23
CA ASN A 97 -0.23 -6.61 8.35
C ASN A 97 0.80 -5.86 9.20
N VAL A 98 1.98 -6.44 9.41
CA VAL A 98 3.09 -5.79 10.11
C VAL A 98 3.53 -4.51 9.39
N TYR A 99 3.62 -4.51 8.05
CA TYR A 99 3.97 -3.29 7.31
C TYR A 99 2.89 -2.21 7.41
N VAL A 100 1.60 -2.58 7.34
CA VAL A 100 0.48 -1.65 7.54
C VAL A 100 0.56 -1.02 8.92
N GLU A 101 0.66 -1.82 9.98
CA GLU A 101 0.75 -1.36 11.36
C GLU A 101 1.95 -0.43 11.58
N ARG A 102 3.12 -0.80 11.05
CA ARG A 102 4.35 0.02 11.15
C ARG A 102 4.21 1.37 10.44
N ILE A 103 3.61 1.40 9.24
CA ILE A 103 3.35 2.66 8.53
C ILE A 103 2.43 3.55 9.37
N LEU A 104 1.29 3.02 9.81
CA LEU A 104 0.30 3.79 10.56
C LEU A 104 0.87 4.32 11.88
N THR A 105 1.59 3.47 12.63
CA THR A 105 2.25 3.85 13.89
C THR A 105 3.27 4.96 13.66
N LEU A 106 4.16 4.80 12.67
CA LEU A 106 5.19 5.79 12.35
C LEU A 106 4.57 7.14 11.96
N LEU A 107 3.55 7.13 11.11
CA LEU A 107 2.88 8.36 10.67
C LEU A 107 2.13 9.03 11.81
N LEU A 108 1.48 8.25 12.69
CA LEU A 108 0.79 8.78 13.86
C LEU A 108 1.77 9.41 14.86
N GLU A 109 2.88 8.74 15.16
CA GLU A 109 3.92 9.25 16.07
C GLU A 109 4.61 10.50 15.54
N LYS A 110 4.83 10.57 14.23
CA LYS A 110 5.59 11.67 13.58
C LYS A 110 4.70 12.72 12.94
N LYS A 111 3.38 12.64 13.12
CA LYS A 111 2.40 13.50 12.44
C LYS A 111 2.71 14.98 12.57
N THR A 112 3.06 15.47 13.76
CA THR A 112 3.37 16.90 13.99
C THR A 112 4.53 17.39 13.14
N ASN A 113 5.52 16.53 12.90
CA ASN A 113 6.72 16.85 12.13
C ASN A 113 6.43 16.75 10.62
N ILE A 114 5.68 15.72 10.23
CA ILE A 114 5.23 15.52 8.85
C ILE A 114 4.28 16.64 8.40
N MET A 115 3.43 17.17 9.29
CA MET A 115 2.54 18.31 8.96
C MET A 115 3.28 19.64 8.83
N ARG A 116 4.43 19.79 9.51
CA ARG A 116 5.26 21.00 9.45
C ARG A 116 6.00 21.10 8.12
N THR A 117 6.45 19.97 7.61
CA THR A 117 7.07 19.89 6.29
C THR A 117 5.98 19.69 5.25
N ALA A 118 5.98 20.45 4.16
CA ALA A 118 5.00 20.25 3.08
C ALA A 118 5.21 18.93 2.31
N VAL A 119 5.79 17.90 2.94
CA VAL A 119 6.20 16.62 2.37
C VAL A 119 5.49 15.52 3.15
N THR A 120 4.28 15.19 2.71
CA THR A 120 3.53 14.08 3.27
C THR A 120 3.88 12.79 2.52
N PRO A 121 4.21 11.69 3.22
CA PRO A 121 4.29 10.37 2.61
C PRO A 121 2.87 9.85 2.30
N LEU A 122 2.19 10.52 1.37
CA LEU A 122 0.81 10.24 1.01
C LEU A 122 0.68 8.87 0.35
N TRP A 123 1.65 8.50 -0.49
CA TRP A 123 1.69 7.19 -1.15
C TRP A 123 1.75 6.01 -0.14
N PRO A 124 2.66 5.97 0.85
CA PRO A 124 2.64 4.94 1.89
C PRO A 124 1.35 4.91 2.71
N LEU A 125 0.80 6.08 3.08
CA LEU A 125 -0.47 6.16 3.81
C LEU A 125 -1.63 5.58 2.98
N PHE A 126 -1.68 5.90 1.69
CA PHE A 126 -2.69 5.39 0.77
C PHE A 126 -2.61 3.87 0.63
N LEU A 127 -1.41 3.31 0.44
CA LEU A 127 -1.23 1.85 0.35
C LEU A 127 -1.63 1.16 1.66
N ALA A 128 -1.19 1.69 2.80
CA ALA A 128 -1.58 1.17 4.11
C ALA A 128 -3.10 1.26 4.31
N GLY A 129 -3.73 2.36 3.90
CA GLY A 129 -5.17 2.55 3.94
C GLY A 129 -5.92 1.52 3.12
N CYS A 130 -5.53 1.30 1.86
CA CYS A 130 -6.15 0.27 1.02
C CYS A 130 -5.97 -1.14 1.60
N CYS A 131 -4.86 -1.38 2.29
CA CYS A 131 -4.53 -2.66 2.90
C CYS A 131 -5.12 -2.87 4.30
N ALA A 132 -5.58 -1.82 4.97
CA ALA A 132 -6.15 -1.88 6.31
C ALA A 132 -7.37 -2.82 6.36
N HIS A 133 -7.31 -3.80 7.25
CA HIS A 133 -8.36 -4.79 7.40
C HIS A 133 -9.15 -4.58 8.69
N ARG A 134 -8.46 -4.21 9.76
CA ARG A 134 -9.03 -4.05 11.09
C ARG A 134 -9.70 -2.69 11.24
N GLU A 135 -10.77 -2.62 12.02
CA GLU A 135 -11.48 -1.37 12.26
C GLU A 135 -10.57 -0.33 12.92
N GLU A 136 -9.71 -0.76 13.85
CA GLU A 136 -8.74 0.12 14.51
C GLU A 136 -7.78 0.79 13.51
N GLU A 137 -7.31 0.04 12.51
CA GLU A 137 -6.45 0.57 11.44
C GLU A 137 -7.21 1.58 10.58
N ARG A 138 -8.45 1.28 10.19
CA ARG A 138 -9.30 2.17 9.39
C ARG A 138 -9.54 3.51 10.10
N VAL A 139 -9.76 3.47 11.42
CA VAL A 139 -9.90 4.68 12.24
C VAL A 139 -8.63 5.53 12.20
N ILE A 140 -7.45 4.91 12.36
CA ILE A 140 -6.16 5.63 12.29
C ILE A 140 -5.95 6.22 10.89
N VAL A 141 -6.24 5.47 9.84
CA VAL A 141 -6.13 5.92 8.44
C VAL A 141 -6.98 7.16 8.20
N LEU A 142 -8.27 7.12 8.57
CA LEU A 142 -9.17 8.26 8.40
C LEU A 142 -8.75 9.46 9.24
N GLN A 143 -8.24 9.23 10.45
CA GLN A 143 -7.69 10.29 11.29
C GLN A 143 -6.51 10.99 10.58
N LEU A 144 -5.53 10.21 10.10
CA LEU A 144 -4.35 10.76 9.42
C LEU A 144 -4.73 11.54 8.15
N PHE A 145 -5.64 11.00 7.34
CA PHE A 145 -6.11 11.69 6.14
C PHE A 145 -6.85 13.00 6.44
N ARG A 146 -7.71 13.04 7.46
CA ARG A 146 -8.42 14.27 7.87
C ARG A 146 -7.45 15.33 8.40
N GLU A 147 -6.46 14.91 9.19
CA GLU A 147 -5.40 15.80 9.66
C GLU A 147 -4.62 16.40 8.46
N LEU A 148 -4.32 15.59 7.44
CA LEU A 148 -3.68 16.05 6.21
C LEU A 148 -4.56 16.99 5.38
N GLU A 149 -5.85 16.67 5.24
CA GLU A 149 -6.83 17.46 4.47
C GLU A 149 -7.01 18.85 5.11
N SER A 150 -6.99 18.93 6.44
CA SER A 150 -7.12 20.19 7.18
C SER A 150 -6.06 21.22 6.82
N ILE A 151 -4.90 20.77 6.33
CA ILE A 151 -3.78 21.61 5.94
C ILE A 151 -4.03 22.29 4.57
N ARG A 152 -5.14 21.97 3.87
CA ARG A 152 -5.64 22.59 2.60
C ARG A 152 -4.61 22.75 1.47
N ARG A 153 -3.52 21.98 1.48
CA ARG A 153 -2.42 22.13 0.52
C ARG A 153 -2.36 21.07 -0.56
N PHE A 154 -3.17 20.02 -0.49
CA PHE A 154 -3.03 18.86 -1.37
C PHE A 154 -4.40 18.41 -1.91
N GLY A 155 -4.68 18.73 -3.18
CA GLY A 155 -5.96 18.40 -3.84
C GLY A 155 -6.16 16.91 -4.15
N ASN A 156 -5.13 16.09 -3.91
CA ASN A 156 -5.15 14.64 -4.09
C ASN A 156 -5.58 13.87 -2.83
N ILE A 157 -5.75 14.53 -1.68
CA ILE A 157 -6.13 13.86 -0.43
C ILE A 157 -7.57 13.36 -0.48
N THR A 158 -8.54 14.24 -0.80
CA THR A 158 -9.96 13.84 -0.84
C THR A 158 -10.19 12.69 -1.82
N PRO A 159 -9.66 12.73 -3.06
CA PRO A 159 -9.75 11.59 -3.96
C PRO A 159 -9.09 10.30 -3.43
N ALA A 160 -7.98 10.41 -2.70
CA ALA A 160 -7.32 9.25 -2.08
C ALA A 160 -8.18 8.61 -0.98
N ILE A 161 -8.87 9.43 -0.16
CA ILE A 161 -9.80 8.95 0.87
C ILE A 161 -10.94 8.17 0.21
N GLU A 162 -11.57 8.73 -0.83
CA GLU A 162 -12.71 8.12 -1.51
C GLU A 162 -12.35 6.77 -2.13
N VAL A 163 -11.15 6.64 -2.71
CA VAL A 163 -10.64 5.37 -3.22
C VAL A 163 -10.44 4.36 -2.08
N VAL A 164 -9.82 4.76 -0.97
CA VAL A 164 -9.61 3.89 0.20
C VAL A 164 -10.93 3.39 0.76
N GLU A 165 -11.91 4.28 0.94
CA GLU A 165 -13.24 3.91 1.43
C GLU A 165 -13.98 2.98 0.45
N MET A 166 -13.82 3.21 -0.85
CA MET A 166 -14.38 2.31 -1.87
C MET A 166 -13.76 0.91 -1.80
N VAL A 167 -12.45 0.80 -1.60
CA VAL A 167 -11.76 -0.50 -1.37
C VAL A 167 -12.35 -1.22 -0.15
N TRP A 168 -12.55 -0.51 0.97
CA TRP A 168 -13.16 -1.09 2.16
C TRP A 168 -14.59 -1.55 1.91
N ARG A 169 -15.40 -0.73 1.25
CA ARG A 169 -16.79 -1.08 0.90
C ARG A 169 -16.85 -2.34 0.03
N GLN A 170 -16.00 -2.45 -0.99
CA GLN A 170 -15.94 -3.63 -1.86
C GLN A 170 -15.56 -4.89 -1.08
N ARG A 171 -14.59 -4.78 -0.18
CA ARG A 171 -14.16 -5.88 0.69
C ARG A 171 -15.26 -6.31 1.67
N ASP A 172 -15.95 -5.36 2.28
CA ASP A 172 -17.01 -5.65 3.24
C ASP A 172 -18.21 -6.31 2.55
N LEU A 173 -18.55 -5.88 1.32
CA LEU A 173 -19.60 -6.50 0.51
C LEU A 173 -19.23 -7.94 0.06
N SER A 174 -17.99 -8.18 -0.36
CA SER A 174 -17.56 -9.51 -0.80
C SER A 174 -17.64 -10.54 0.33
N VAL A 175 -17.27 -10.16 1.56
CA VAL A 175 -17.39 -11.02 2.75
C VAL A 175 -18.86 -11.37 3.03
N GLN A 176 -19.79 -10.44 2.82
CA GLN A 176 -21.23 -10.70 2.99
C GLN A 176 -21.76 -11.66 1.92
N ASP A 177 -21.31 -11.51 0.68
CA ASP A 177 -21.73 -12.38 -0.42
C ASP A 177 -21.15 -13.79 -0.31
N GLU A 178 -19.88 -13.94 0.12
CA GLU A 178 -19.30 -15.25 0.44
C GLU A 178 -20.08 -15.97 1.56
N ARG A 179 -20.46 -15.25 2.62
CA ARG A 179 -21.31 -15.79 3.70
C ARG A 179 -22.70 -16.22 3.21
N LYS A 180 -23.25 -15.56 2.18
CA LYS A 180 -24.54 -15.93 1.56
C LYS A 180 -24.39 -17.09 0.57
N LEU A 181 -23.31 -17.15 -0.20
CA LEU A 181 -22.95 -18.22 -1.13
C LEU A 181 -22.61 -19.52 -0.37
N GLN A 182 -21.93 -19.46 0.77
CA GLN A 182 -21.74 -20.64 1.64
C GLN A 182 -23.08 -21.22 2.14
N LYS A 183 -24.14 -20.40 2.20
CA LYS A 183 -25.51 -20.85 2.52
C LYS A 183 -26.31 -21.31 1.30
N ARG A 184 -25.85 -21.05 0.07
CA ARG A 184 -26.49 -21.46 -1.19
C ARG A 184 -25.45 -22.08 -2.12
N LEU A 185 -25.39 -23.41 -2.17
CA LEU A 185 -24.61 -24.13 -3.19
C LEU A 185 -25.10 -23.76 -4.60
N ASN A 186 -24.45 -22.78 -5.23
CA ASN A 186 -24.54 -22.59 -6.68
C ASN A 186 -23.30 -21.87 -7.23
N PRO A 187 -22.50 -22.51 -8.09
CA PRO A 187 -21.25 -21.96 -8.60
C PRO A 187 -21.52 -21.19 -9.89
N GLN A 188 -22.13 -20.01 -9.80
CA GLN A 188 -22.21 -19.10 -10.94
C GLN A 188 -21.46 -17.81 -10.60
N ARG A 189 -20.13 -17.89 -10.71
CA ARG A 189 -19.25 -16.73 -10.75
C ARG A 189 -19.57 -15.96 -12.03
N GLN A 190 -20.38 -14.91 -11.94
CA GLN A 190 -20.42 -13.90 -12.98
C GLN A 190 -18.99 -13.35 -13.14
N LYS A 191 -18.48 -13.38 -14.37
CA LYS A 191 -17.21 -12.73 -14.71
C LYS A 191 -17.45 -11.22 -14.56
N ASP A 192 -16.96 -10.67 -13.47
CA ASP A 192 -16.90 -9.23 -13.25
C ASP A 192 -16.09 -8.58 -14.39
N PRO A 193 -16.68 -7.67 -15.19
CA PRO A 193 -16.00 -6.99 -16.28
C PRO A 193 -14.78 -6.16 -15.82
N LEU A 194 -14.64 -5.91 -14.52
CA LEU A 194 -13.53 -5.16 -13.94
C LEU A 194 -12.33 -6.04 -13.53
N ARG A 195 -12.32 -7.31 -13.92
CA ARG A 195 -11.24 -8.29 -13.65
C ARG A 195 -9.86 -7.93 -14.22
N GLU A 196 -9.75 -6.86 -15.00
CA GLU A 196 -8.49 -6.40 -15.59
C GLU A 196 -7.65 -5.56 -14.63
N THR A 197 -8.22 -5.08 -13.52
CA THR A 197 -7.47 -4.30 -12.52
C THR A 197 -6.62 -5.23 -11.66
N ARG A 198 -5.34 -4.87 -11.48
CA ARG A 198 -4.35 -5.71 -10.78
C ARG A 198 -4.48 -5.56 -9.28
N PHE A 199 -4.76 -4.35 -8.82
CA PHE A 199 -4.92 -4.04 -7.41
C PHE A 199 -6.34 -3.58 -7.07
N SER A 200 -6.76 -3.83 -5.82
CA SER A 200 -8.09 -3.42 -5.34
C SER A 200 -8.33 -1.90 -5.44
N TRP A 201 -7.30 -1.08 -5.28
CA TRP A 201 -7.43 0.37 -5.44
C TRP A 201 -7.57 0.81 -6.91
N GLU A 202 -6.98 0.09 -7.86
CA GLU A 202 -7.21 0.34 -9.30
C GLU A 202 -8.68 0.05 -9.65
N HIS A 203 -9.21 -1.06 -9.14
CA HIS A 203 -10.63 -1.40 -9.26
C HIS A 203 -11.54 -0.29 -8.70
N ALA A 204 -11.22 0.22 -7.51
CA ALA A 204 -11.93 1.33 -6.91
C ALA A 204 -11.83 2.63 -7.73
N MET A 205 -10.66 2.94 -8.30
CA MET A 205 -10.45 4.12 -9.15
C MET A 205 -11.28 4.07 -10.43
N VAL A 206 -11.38 2.90 -11.08
CA VAL A 206 -12.26 2.70 -12.25
C VAL A 206 -13.73 2.91 -11.86
N MET A 207 -14.16 2.32 -10.73
CA MET A 207 -15.52 2.45 -10.21
C MET A 207 -15.93 3.89 -9.87
N LEU A 208 -14.96 4.76 -9.55
CA LEU A 208 -15.19 6.17 -9.28
C LEU A 208 -15.16 7.05 -10.55
N GLY A 209 -15.00 6.45 -11.73
CA GLY A 209 -14.99 7.14 -13.03
C GLY A 209 -13.59 7.36 -13.59
N ASP A 210 -12.78 6.30 -13.62
CA ASP A 210 -11.41 6.28 -14.18
C ASP A 210 -10.47 7.33 -13.59
N TRP A 211 -10.51 7.49 -12.27
CA TRP A 211 -9.67 8.48 -11.59
C TRP A 211 -8.18 8.19 -11.75
N LYS A 212 -7.38 9.25 -11.82
CA LYS A 212 -5.92 9.18 -11.78
C LYS A 212 -5.42 9.93 -10.56
N LEU A 213 -4.89 9.19 -9.59
CA LEU A 213 -4.31 9.76 -8.38
C LEU A 213 -2.82 10.03 -8.58
N SER A 214 -2.39 11.26 -8.30
CA SER A 214 -0.97 11.56 -8.09
C SER A 214 -0.71 11.52 -6.58
N LEU A 215 0.13 10.59 -6.11
CA LEU A 215 0.38 10.36 -4.68
C LEU A 215 1.82 10.75 -4.24
N THR A 216 2.57 11.38 -5.15
CA THR A 216 3.99 11.79 -5.02
C THR A 216 4.14 13.29 -5.06
#